data_AF-A0A2A6PRD4-F1
#
_entry.id   AF-A0A2A6PRD4-F1
#
_cell.length_a   1.000
_cell.length_b   1.000
_cell.length_c   1.000
_cell.angle_alpha   90.00
_cell.angle_beta   90.00
_cell.angle_gamma   90.00
#
_symmetry.space_group_name_H-M   'P 1'
#
loop_
_entity.id
_entity.type
_entity.pdbx_description
1 polymer ?
#
loop_
_entity_poly.entity_id
_entity_poly.type
_entity_poly.pdbx_seq_one_letter_code
_entity_poly.pdbx_strand_id
1 'polypeptide(L)'
;MKRKIAAIFAADIAGYSRLVAEDEEETLRRLASYREVVDDFIARASGRIFNTAGDAVLAEFPSAVDAVRCAIDIQESLRTRNMAYPPSRQMSFRIGITIGDVVERDGDLLGDGVNIAARLEGLAEVGGICVSRAVHEQVANKLSVQFADIGAQEVKNIPTPVHAYMVAMRREDGSYSKPQVKKVAGKVAAAPVWMWPLVVAVVSIVGIVVTGFLYNTKLKQTATVAAPAVTPSAAPSAAPTAMAASPTPTQMAKAPMAPSNAGAAMAPMPSSSPSPTSGQLSADAVPFINERVRAFLAGDYASSGDYKAFALNVGGFTGSAMNQPTEEAARNMAIEQCQKRADAAQSPRRCELYALGNTVVYAHGKPPMPPSPYFRHDAMIERAFASKDFPIVREPQKVRLENIFVPAAKSRSVALGPGGQYFMVLGASSAEDAARRSLESCGAIAGVACLVVAIDDNFVVPIPTLFRITGFFNAASNSSIVADARGEVVRKLGDAMGWNAVAVGTAGRAGLGLKAADEQAAVKSALADCAKRDGDCHVIAIGPFTVGPIN
;
A
#
# COMPACT_ATOMS: atom_id res chain seq x y z
N MET A 1 3.42 -0.29 -29.93
CA MET A 1 2.57 0.81 -29.40
C MET A 1 1.36 0.96 -30.28
N LYS A 2 0.16 1.16 -29.73
CA LYS A 2 -1.09 1.33 -30.48
C LYS A 2 -1.79 2.60 -30.03
N ARG A 3 -2.02 3.57 -30.92
CA ARG A 3 -2.88 4.73 -30.64
C ARG A 3 -4.35 4.37 -30.83
N LYS A 4 -5.22 4.93 -30.02
CA LYS A 4 -6.68 4.81 -30.13
C LYS A 4 -7.35 5.97 -29.41
N ILE A 5 -8.51 6.38 -29.91
CA ILE A 5 -9.44 7.21 -29.14
C ILE A 5 -10.18 6.30 -28.16
N ALA A 6 -10.22 6.68 -26.88
CA ALA A 6 -10.99 5.99 -25.85
C ALA A 6 -11.67 7.00 -24.91
N ALA A 7 -12.76 6.57 -24.26
CA ALA A 7 -13.29 7.29 -23.11
C ALA A 7 -12.54 6.83 -21.86
N ILE A 8 -11.79 7.73 -21.23
CA ILE A 8 -11.01 7.46 -20.02
C ILE A 8 -11.81 7.90 -18.80
N PHE A 9 -11.96 6.97 -17.86
CA PHE A 9 -12.62 7.09 -16.57
C PHE A 9 -11.56 7.06 -15.47
N ALA A 10 -11.60 8.05 -14.59
CA ALA A 10 -10.83 8.08 -13.34
C ALA A 10 -11.79 8.19 -12.16
N ALA A 11 -11.54 7.46 -11.08
CA ALA A 11 -12.30 7.60 -9.84
C ALA A 11 -11.39 7.45 -8.62
N ASP A 12 -11.68 8.19 -7.54
CA ASP A 12 -10.86 8.25 -6.33
C ASP A 12 -11.71 8.55 -5.08
N ILE A 13 -11.26 8.21 -3.87
CA ILE A 13 -12.09 8.33 -2.65
C ILE A 13 -11.96 9.71 -1.99
N ALA A 14 -13.10 10.31 -1.65
CA ALA A 14 -13.14 11.57 -0.93
C ALA A 14 -12.66 11.44 0.53
N GLY A 15 -11.41 11.84 0.78
CA GLY A 15 -10.85 11.94 2.13
C GLY A 15 -10.35 10.60 2.68
N TYR A 16 -9.96 9.67 1.82
CA TYR A 16 -9.45 8.34 2.19
C TYR A 16 -8.40 8.37 3.31
N SER A 17 -7.42 9.27 3.23
CA SER A 17 -6.37 9.40 4.25
C SER A 17 -6.89 9.73 5.66
N ARG A 18 -8.06 10.38 5.78
CA ARG A 18 -8.73 10.60 7.07
C ARG A 18 -9.37 9.31 7.57
N LEU A 19 -10.08 8.58 6.70
CA LEU A 19 -10.73 7.31 7.05
C LEU A 19 -9.70 6.27 7.50
N VAL A 20 -8.56 6.18 6.80
CA VAL A 20 -7.42 5.32 7.19
C VAL A 20 -6.81 5.76 8.53
N ALA A 21 -6.72 7.06 8.80
CA ALA A 21 -6.20 7.57 10.08
C ALA A 21 -7.16 7.35 11.27
N GLU A 22 -8.47 7.26 11.02
CA GLU A 22 -9.49 6.98 12.04
C GLU A 22 -9.63 5.48 12.32
N ASP A 23 -9.63 4.63 11.28
CA ASP A 23 -9.90 3.20 11.38
C ASP A 23 -9.34 2.48 10.13
N GLU A 24 -8.06 2.05 10.17
CA GLU A 24 -7.35 1.51 8.99
C GLU A 24 -7.93 0.17 8.52
N GLU A 25 -8.25 -0.75 9.43
CA GLU A 25 -8.71 -2.10 9.10
C GLU A 25 -10.12 -2.09 8.50
N GLU A 26 -11.09 -1.44 9.16
CA GLU A 26 -12.46 -1.32 8.63
C GLU A 26 -12.48 -0.41 7.38
N THR A 27 -11.53 0.52 7.21
CA THR A 27 -11.39 1.27 5.95
C THR A 27 -10.87 0.41 4.81
N LEU A 28 -9.85 -0.43 5.02
CA LEU A 28 -9.35 -1.35 3.98
C LEU A 28 -10.38 -2.43 3.64
N ARG A 29 -11.09 -2.96 4.63
CA ARG A 29 -12.20 -3.92 4.44
C ARG A 29 -13.33 -3.34 3.58
N ARG A 30 -13.76 -2.11 3.87
CA ARG A 30 -14.81 -1.43 3.08
C ARG A 30 -14.32 -0.99 1.71
N LEU A 31 -13.06 -0.54 1.58
CA LEU A 31 -12.44 -0.27 0.29
C LEU A 31 -12.51 -1.50 -0.62
N ALA A 32 -12.15 -2.69 -0.12
CA ALA A 32 -12.24 -3.93 -0.89
C ALA A 32 -13.68 -4.20 -1.38
N SER A 33 -14.67 -4.16 -0.49
CA SER A 33 -16.08 -4.38 -0.86
C SER A 33 -16.64 -3.31 -1.80
N TYR A 34 -16.20 -2.05 -1.69
CA TYR A 34 -16.59 -0.98 -2.61
C TYR A 34 -15.89 -1.12 -3.97
N ARG A 35 -14.66 -1.69 -4.01
CA ARG A 35 -13.96 -2.00 -5.26
C ARG A 35 -14.54 -3.18 -6.00
N GLU A 36 -14.92 -4.27 -5.33
CA GLU A 36 -15.65 -5.40 -5.94
C GLU A 36 -16.86 -4.90 -6.75
N VAL A 37 -17.58 -3.91 -6.21
CA VAL A 37 -18.75 -3.28 -6.84
C VAL A 37 -18.37 -2.37 -8.01
N VAL A 38 -17.38 -1.50 -7.84
CA VAL A 38 -16.91 -0.60 -8.91
C VAL A 38 -16.37 -1.39 -10.09
N ASP A 39 -15.55 -2.41 -9.82
CA ASP A 39 -14.88 -3.21 -10.84
C ASP A 39 -15.90 -4.08 -11.61
N ASP A 40 -16.93 -4.61 -10.92
CA ASP A 40 -18.08 -5.31 -11.51
C ASP A 40 -18.92 -4.38 -12.43
N PHE A 41 -19.24 -3.16 -12.01
CA PHE A 41 -19.93 -2.19 -12.87
C PHE A 41 -19.11 -1.83 -14.12
N ILE A 42 -17.80 -1.62 -13.98
CA ILE A 42 -16.90 -1.31 -15.10
C ILE A 42 -16.89 -2.48 -16.10
N ALA A 43 -16.76 -3.72 -15.61
CA ALA A 43 -16.77 -4.91 -16.46
C ALA A 43 -18.10 -5.10 -17.21
N ARG A 44 -19.24 -4.93 -16.52
CA ARG A 44 -20.59 -5.03 -17.14
C ARG A 44 -20.81 -3.98 -18.23
N ALA A 45 -20.30 -2.76 -18.03
CA ALA A 45 -20.36 -1.67 -19.01
C ALA A 45 -19.28 -1.78 -20.11
N SER A 46 -18.66 -2.95 -20.28
CA SER A 46 -17.60 -3.23 -21.28
C SER A 46 -16.38 -2.32 -21.17
N GLY A 47 -16.08 -1.83 -19.96
CA GLY A 47 -14.86 -1.11 -19.65
C GLY A 47 -13.72 -2.04 -19.26
N ARG A 48 -12.48 -1.58 -19.44
CA ARG A 48 -11.26 -2.25 -18.98
C ARG A 48 -10.54 -1.37 -17.96
N ILE A 49 -10.42 -1.85 -16.73
CA ILE A 49 -9.47 -1.29 -15.76
C ILE A 49 -8.05 -1.56 -16.29
N PHE A 50 -7.26 -0.52 -16.46
CA PHE A 50 -5.89 -0.62 -16.98
C PHE A 50 -4.84 -0.24 -15.94
N ASN A 51 -5.23 0.50 -14.89
CA ASN A 51 -4.31 0.92 -13.82
C ASN A 51 -5.10 1.16 -12.51
N THR A 52 -4.51 0.83 -11.37
CA THR A 52 -5.09 1.07 -10.03
C THR A 52 -3.99 1.49 -9.07
N ALA A 53 -4.13 2.66 -8.44
CA ALA A 53 -3.09 3.27 -7.62
C ALA A 53 -3.65 3.63 -6.23
N GLY A 54 -3.59 2.68 -5.31
CA GLY A 54 -4.23 2.82 -3.99
C GLY A 54 -5.76 2.78 -4.14
N ASP A 55 -6.44 3.77 -3.58
CA ASP A 55 -7.88 3.98 -3.70
C ASP A 55 -8.32 4.41 -5.12
N ALA A 56 -7.41 4.95 -5.95
CA ALA A 56 -7.72 5.40 -7.31
C ALA A 56 -7.89 4.27 -8.36
N VAL A 57 -8.93 4.41 -9.20
CA VAL A 57 -9.29 3.55 -10.34
C VAL A 57 -8.99 4.30 -11.64
N LEU A 58 -8.36 3.64 -12.62
CA LEU A 58 -8.27 4.12 -14.00
C LEU A 58 -8.77 3.03 -14.97
N ALA A 59 -9.81 3.37 -15.73
CA ALA A 59 -10.46 2.48 -16.69
C ALA A 59 -10.67 3.18 -18.03
N GLU A 60 -10.70 2.39 -19.11
CA GLU A 60 -11.14 2.85 -20.43
C GLU A 60 -12.46 2.21 -20.82
N PHE A 61 -13.22 2.91 -21.66
CA PHE A 61 -14.44 2.42 -22.29
C PHE A 61 -14.40 2.69 -23.80
N PRO A 62 -14.95 1.79 -24.63
CA PRO A 62 -15.12 2.03 -26.07
C PRO A 62 -16.21 3.08 -26.36
N SER A 63 -17.01 3.44 -25.35
CA SER A 63 -18.17 4.33 -25.47
C SER A 63 -18.21 5.32 -24.31
N ALA A 64 -18.25 6.62 -24.63
CA ALA A 64 -18.42 7.67 -23.63
C ALA A 64 -19.82 7.66 -22.98
N VAL A 65 -20.83 7.11 -23.66
CA VAL A 65 -22.18 6.97 -23.11
C VAL A 65 -22.18 5.93 -21.98
N ASP A 66 -21.51 4.81 -22.20
CA ASP A 66 -21.51 3.70 -21.26
C ASP A 66 -20.54 3.93 -20.10
N ALA A 67 -19.45 4.70 -20.32
CA ALA A 67 -18.64 5.27 -19.24
C ALA A 67 -19.46 6.17 -18.29
N VAL A 68 -20.33 7.05 -18.83
CA VAL A 68 -21.17 7.93 -18.02
C VAL A 68 -22.30 7.16 -17.33
N ARG A 69 -22.93 6.17 -18.00
CA ARG A 69 -23.89 5.25 -17.35
C ARG A 69 -23.25 4.54 -16.17
N CYS A 70 -22.12 3.86 -16.40
CA CYS A 70 -21.34 3.17 -15.38
C CYS A 70 -21.03 4.09 -14.18
N ALA A 71 -20.63 5.34 -14.42
CA ALA A 71 -20.38 6.32 -13.36
C ALA A 71 -21.63 6.66 -12.54
N ILE A 72 -22.79 6.82 -13.18
CA ILE A 72 -24.07 7.07 -12.50
C ILE A 72 -24.47 5.84 -11.67
N ASP A 73 -24.44 4.65 -12.28
CA ASP A 73 -24.80 3.39 -11.65
C ASP A 73 -23.92 3.12 -10.42
N ILE A 74 -22.61 3.34 -10.53
CA ILE A 74 -21.66 3.29 -9.41
C ILE A 74 -22.07 4.27 -8.31
N GLN A 75 -22.26 5.56 -8.61
CA GLN A 75 -22.56 6.55 -7.57
C GLN A 75 -23.90 6.26 -6.87
N GLU A 76 -24.93 5.80 -7.57
CA GLU A 76 -26.20 5.40 -6.95
C GLU A 76 -26.07 4.13 -6.10
N SER A 77 -25.30 3.14 -6.56
CA SER A 77 -25.05 1.90 -5.81
C SER A 77 -24.19 2.14 -4.57
N LEU A 78 -23.21 3.06 -4.64
CA LEU A 78 -22.36 3.44 -3.50
C LEU A 78 -23.11 4.37 -2.52
N ARG A 79 -23.93 5.31 -3.01
CA ARG A 79 -24.85 6.10 -2.14
C ARG A 79 -25.74 5.19 -1.31
N THR A 80 -26.30 4.15 -1.93
CA THR A 80 -27.16 3.17 -1.25
C THR A 80 -26.40 2.39 -0.17
N ARG A 81 -25.15 1.97 -0.43
CA ARG A 81 -24.30 1.31 0.59
C ARG A 81 -23.89 2.26 1.72
N ASN A 82 -23.63 3.53 1.41
CA ASN A 82 -23.28 4.54 2.41
C ASN A 82 -24.40 4.82 3.43
N MET A 83 -25.66 4.51 3.13
CA MET A 83 -26.76 4.60 4.11
C MET A 83 -26.58 3.68 5.32
N ALA A 84 -25.82 2.59 5.18
CA ALA A 84 -25.50 1.69 6.29
C ALA A 84 -24.45 2.26 7.28
N TYR A 85 -23.88 3.43 6.99
CA TYR A 85 -22.78 4.04 7.74
C TYR A 85 -23.09 5.49 8.15
N PRO A 86 -22.67 5.94 9.35
CA PRO A 86 -22.82 7.32 9.76
C PRO A 86 -21.99 8.26 8.85
N PRO A 87 -22.41 9.52 8.61
CA PRO A 87 -21.77 10.41 7.63
C PRO A 87 -20.26 10.61 7.78
N SER A 88 -19.72 10.55 9.01
CA SER A 88 -18.28 10.62 9.26
C SER A 88 -17.50 9.42 8.69
N ARG A 89 -18.13 8.26 8.53
CA ARG A 89 -17.52 7.01 8.05
C ARG A 89 -17.85 6.69 6.59
N GLN A 90 -18.71 7.44 5.90
CA GLN A 90 -19.11 7.16 4.52
C GLN A 90 -17.96 7.28 3.51
N MET A 91 -17.95 6.40 2.50
CA MET A 91 -16.98 6.39 1.40
C MET A 91 -17.64 6.82 0.09
N SER A 92 -17.44 8.07 -0.28
CA SER A 92 -17.96 8.62 -1.53
C SER A 92 -16.81 8.80 -2.52
N PHE A 93 -16.94 8.21 -3.70
CA PHE A 93 -15.99 8.43 -4.78
C PHE A 93 -16.24 9.78 -5.45
N ARG A 94 -15.19 10.37 -6.02
CA ARG A 94 -15.27 11.36 -7.11
C ARG A 94 -15.01 10.63 -8.42
N ILE A 95 -15.64 11.06 -9.52
CA ILE A 95 -15.43 10.46 -10.85
C ILE A 95 -15.15 11.56 -11.89
N GLY A 96 -14.13 11.34 -12.72
CA GLY A 96 -13.73 12.20 -13.84
C GLY A 96 -13.71 11.44 -15.16
N ILE A 97 -14.34 11.96 -16.21
CA ILE A 97 -14.43 11.27 -17.52
C ILE A 97 -14.04 12.22 -18.66
N THR A 98 -13.18 11.77 -19.56
CA THR A 98 -12.90 12.47 -20.82
C THR A 98 -12.84 11.50 -22.00
N ILE A 99 -12.90 12.03 -23.22
CA ILE A 99 -12.42 11.35 -24.43
C ILE A 99 -11.01 11.88 -24.73
N GLY A 100 -10.12 11.03 -25.26
CA GLY A 100 -8.80 11.44 -25.72
C GLY A 100 -8.10 10.38 -26.57
N ASP A 101 -7.06 10.78 -27.31
CA ASP A 101 -6.10 9.84 -27.90
C ASP A 101 -5.15 9.34 -26.81
N VAL A 102 -4.99 8.02 -26.76
CA VAL A 102 -4.12 7.33 -25.80
C VAL A 102 -3.25 6.30 -26.50
N VAL A 103 -2.00 6.21 -26.07
CA VAL A 103 -1.04 5.19 -26.50
C VAL A 103 -1.17 4.00 -25.55
N GLU A 104 -1.67 2.89 -26.08
CA GLU A 104 -1.65 1.61 -25.39
C GLU A 104 -0.25 1.00 -25.45
N ARG A 105 0.27 0.66 -24.26
CA ARG A 105 1.60 0.13 -24.02
C ARG A 105 1.58 -0.81 -22.82
N ASP A 106 2.05 -2.04 -23.00
CA ASP A 106 2.32 -2.99 -21.92
C ASP A 106 1.11 -3.25 -20.98
N GLY A 107 -0.11 -3.04 -21.48
CA GLY A 107 -1.40 -3.14 -20.75
C GLY A 107 -1.93 -1.80 -20.21
N ASP A 108 -1.06 -0.82 -20.00
CA ASP A 108 -1.35 0.53 -19.49
C ASP A 108 -1.72 1.50 -20.64
N LEU A 109 -2.33 2.63 -20.31
CA LEU A 109 -2.67 3.71 -21.26
C LEU A 109 -1.95 5.00 -20.89
N LEU A 110 -1.26 5.59 -21.86
CA LEU A 110 -0.46 6.80 -21.68
C LEU A 110 -0.93 7.89 -22.63
N GLY A 111 -1.17 9.10 -22.11
CA GLY A 111 -1.55 10.26 -22.90
C GLY A 111 -2.33 11.30 -22.08
N ASP A 112 -2.56 12.46 -22.67
CA ASP A 112 -3.21 13.58 -21.97
C ASP A 112 -4.66 13.27 -21.56
N GLY A 113 -5.35 12.37 -22.25
CA GLY A 113 -6.67 11.89 -21.83
C GLY A 113 -6.68 11.30 -20.40
N VAL A 114 -5.61 10.61 -19.99
CA VAL A 114 -5.49 10.06 -18.63
C VAL A 114 -5.20 11.16 -17.61
N ASN A 115 -4.33 12.12 -17.96
CA ASN A 115 -4.06 13.31 -17.15
C ASN A 115 -5.32 14.17 -16.96
N ILE A 116 -6.14 14.32 -18.00
CA ILE A 116 -7.39 15.09 -17.96
C ILE A 116 -8.43 14.38 -17.10
N ALA A 117 -8.65 13.07 -17.26
CA ALA A 117 -9.61 12.31 -16.45
C ALA A 117 -9.31 12.44 -14.95
N ALA A 118 -8.05 12.25 -14.54
CA ALA A 118 -7.59 12.40 -13.16
C ALA A 118 -7.57 13.86 -12.64
N ARG A 119 -7.85 14.85 -13.50
CA ARG A 119 -8.03 16.26 -13.09
C ARG A 119 -9.51 16.63 -13.00
N LEU A 120 -10.36 16.04 -13.84
CA LEU A 120 -11.82 16.15 -13.74
C LEU A 120 -12.34 15.46 -12.47
N GLU A 121 -11.76 14.30 -12.13
CA GLU A 121 -12.02 13.59 -10.88
C GLU A 121 -11.81 14.53 -9.67
N GLY A 122 -10.63 15.14 -9.55
CA GLY A 122 -10.32 16.09 -8.47
C GLY A 122 -11.09 17.43 -8.51
N LEU A 123 -11.87 17.68 -9.57
CA LEU A 123 -12.80 18.80 -9.70
C LEU A 123 -14.25 18.43 -9.32
N ALA A 124 -14.57 17.13 -9.22
CA ALA A 124 -15.92 16.68 -8.90
C ALA A 124 -16.29 16.94 -7.42
N GLU A 125 -17.57 17.19 -7.18
CA GLU A 125 -18.15 17.13 -5.83
C GLU A 125 -18.02 15.71 -5.25
N VAL A 126 -18.08 15.60 -3.92
CA VAL A 126 -18.04 14.32 -3.20
C VAL A 126 -19.29 13.49 -3.53
N GLY A 127 -19.13 12.32 -4.15
CA GLY A 127 -20.25 11.55 -4.72
C GLY A 127 -20.73 12.06 -6.08
N GLY A 128 -19.99 12.98 -6.71
CA GLY A 128 -20.30 13.58 -8.00
C GLY A 128 -19.50 12.99 -9.18
N ILE A 129 -19.87 13.43 -10.38
CA ILE A 129 -19.24 13.05 -11.64
C ILE A 129 -18.96 14.33 -12.43
N CYS A 130 -17.71 14.49 -12.89
CA CYS A 130 -17.25 15.60 -13.72
C CYS A 130 -16.80 15.07 -15.09
N VAL A 131 -17.21 15.73 -16.17
CA VAL A 131 -16.95 15.28 -17.55
C VAL A 131 -16.40 16.40 -18.41
N SER A 132 -15.52 16.09 -19.37
CA SER A 132 -15.06 17.10 -20.34
C SER A 132 -16.13 17.42 -21.38
N ARG A 133 -15.99 18.58 -22.06
CA ARG A 133 -16.87 18.97 -23.17
C ARG A 133 -17.03 17.87 -24.23
N ALA A 134 -15.96 17.15 -24.57
CA ALA A 134 -16.01 16.06 -25.54
C ALA A 134 -16.91 14.89 -25.11
N VAL A 135 -16.97 14.59 -23.81
CA VAL A 135 -17.94 13.63 -23.25
C VAL A 135 -19.35 14.21 -23.27
N HIS A 136 -19.52 15.45 -22.80
CA HIS A 136 -20.81 16.14 -22.80
C HIS A 136 -21.47 16.15 -24.19
N GLU A 137 -20.74 16.59 -25.24
CA GLU A 137 -21.21 16.60 -26.63
C GLU A 137 -21.62 15.21 -27.14
N GLN A 138 -20.94 14.15 -26.69
CA GLN A 138 -21.27 12.77 -27.07
C GLN A 138 -22.42 12.15 -26.27
N VAL A 139 -22.85 12.73 -25.16
CA VAL A 139 -23.73 12.07 -24.18
C VAL A 139 -25.01 12.86 -23.88
N ALA A 140 -25.00 14.19 -23.96
CA ALA A 140 -26.13 15.05 -23.57
C ALA A 140 -27.46 14.74 -24.29
N ASN A 141 -27.40 14.32 -25.55
CA ASN A 141 -28.58 13.94 -26.34
C ASN A 141 -28.92 12.43 -26.26
N LYS A 142 -28.22 11.65 -25.42
CA LYS A 142 -28.32 10.18 -25.35
C LYS A 142 -28.66 9.64 -23.95
N LEU A 143 -28.52 10.46 -22.90
CA LEU A 143 -28.91 10.14 -21.51
C LEU A 143 -29.84 11.21 -20.95
N SER A 144 -30.89 10.78 -20.24
CA SER A 144 -31.86 11.68 -19.57
C SER A 144 -31.32 12.26 -18.25
N VAL A 145 -30.13 12.85 -18.29
CA VAL A 145 -29.45 13.47 -17.12
C VAL A 145 -29.14 14.94 -17.40
N GLN A 146 -29.18 15.76 -16.36
CA GLN A 146 -28.84 17.18 -16.48
C GLN A 146 -27.34 17.38 -16.25
N PHE A 147 -26.74 18.28 -17.04
CA PHE A 147 -25.35 18.71 -16.89
C PHE A 147 -25.32 20.19 -16.51
N ALA A 148 -24.47 20.56 -15.55
CA ALA A 148 -24.18 21.95 -15.24
C ALA A 148 -22.79 22.31 -15.79
N ASP A 149 -22.74 23.36 -16.60
CA ASP A 149 -21.49 23.91 -17.12
C ASP A 149 -20.67 24.53 -15.99
N ILE A 150 -19.43 24.07 -15.79
CA ILE A 150 -18.48 24.65 -14.81
C ILE A 150 -17.36 25.45 -15.48
N GLY A 151 -17.46 25.69 -16.79
CA GLY A 151 -16.56 26.51 -17.59
C GLY A 151 -15.21 25.88 -17.88
N ALA A 152 -14.29 26.72 -18.35
CA ALA A 152 -12.90 26.37 -18.59
C ALA A 152 -12.13 26.25 -17.27
N GLN A 153 -11.46 25.11 -17.07
CA GLN A 153 -10.69 24.78 -15.88
C GLN A 153 -9.20 24.65 -16.22
N GLU A 154 -8.35 25.42 -15.53
CA GLU A 154 -6.90 25.28 -15.65
C GLU A 154 -6.44 24.02 -14.90
N VAL A 155 -5.77 23.10 -15.60
CA VAL A 155 -5.32 21.84 -15.02
C VAL A 155 -3.80 21.69 -15.16
N LYS A 156 -3.14 21.28 -14.08
CA LYS A 156 -1.68 21.26 -14.00
C LYS A 156 -1.06 20.39 -15.10
N ASN A 157 -0.06 20.97 -15.79
CA ASN A 157 0.72 20.41 -16.90
C ASN A 157 -0.02 20.31 -18.27
N ILE A 158 -1.15 21.00 -18.46
CA ILE A 158 -1.82 21.09 -19.77
C ILE A 158 -1.89 22.56 -20.21
N PRO A 159 -1.44 22.93 -21.43
CA PRO A 159 -1.34 24.33 -21.85
C PRO A 159 -2.69 24.96 -22.22
N THR A 160 -3.72 24.14 -22.48
CA THR A 160 -5.08 24.57 -22.82
C THR A 160 -6.04 24.26 -21.67
N PRO A 161 -6.84 25.23 -21.18
CA PRO A 161 -7.88 24.97 -20.19
C PRO A 161 -8.91 23.94 -20.68
N VAL A 162 -9.26 22.99 -19.82
CA VAL A 162 -10.26 21.95 -20.13
C VAL A 162 -11.65 22.47 -19.76
N HIS A 163 -12.55 22.57 -20.73
CA HIS A 163 -13.95 22.90 -20.44
C HIS A 163 -14.67 21.68 -19.87
N ALA A 164 -15.31 21.85 -18.71
CA ALA A 164 -15.87 20.76 -17.91
C ALA A 164 -17.35 20.98 -17.54
N TYR A 165 -18.03 19.89 -17.24
CA TYR A 165 -19.44 19.82 -16.85
C TYR A 165 -19.62 18.88 -15.66
N MET A 166 -20.46 19.25 -14.70
CA MET A 166 -20.88 18.38 -13.59
C MET A 166 -22.18 17.66 -13.94
N VAL A 167 -22.25 16.35 -13.74
CA VAL A 167 -23.51 15.59 -13.86
C VAL A 167 -24.36 15.81 -12.60
N ALA A 168 -25.61 16.23 -12.77
CA ALA A 168 -26.52 16.48 -11.67
C ALA A 168 -27.08 15.15 -11.12
N MET A 169 -26.53 14.68 -9.99
CA MET A 169 -27.02 13.47 -9.32
C MET A 169 -28.36 13.71 -8.61
N ARG A 170 -29.24 12.69 -8.67
CA ARG A 170 -30.56 12.68 -8.03
C ARG A 170 -30.44 12.54 -6.50
N ARG A 171 -31.22 13.34 -5.77
CA ARG A 171 -31.30 13.34 -4.30
C ARG A 171 -32.49 12.52 -3.80
N GLU A 172 -32.50 12.25 -2.50
CA GLU A 172 -33.51 11.45 -1.80
C GLU A 172 -34.89 12.12 -1.73
N ASP A 173 -34.93 13.46 -1.81
CA ASP A 173 -36.14 14.27 -1.99
C ASP A 173 -36.68 14.23 -3.45
N GLY A 174 -36.04 13.49 -4.34
CA GLY A 174 -36.36 13.43 -5.78
C GLY A 174 -35.87 14.64 -6.58
N SER A 175 -35.21 15.63 -5.96
CA SER A 175 -34.62 16.77 -6.65
C SER A 175 -33.32 16.40 -7.36
N TYR A 176 -32.89 17.26 -8.29
CA TYR A 176 -31.57 17.18 -8.90
C TYR A 176 -30.60 18.11 -8.16
N SER A 177 -29.42 17.61 -7.82
CA SER A 177 -28.35 18.43 -7.25
C SER A 177 -27.92 19.51 -8.25
N LYS A 178 -28.25 20.78 -7.99
CA LYS A 178 -27.63 21.92 -8.69
C LYS A 178 -26.15 22.01 -8.27
N PRO A 179 -25.18 21.69 -9.14
CA PRO A 179 -23.78 21.65 -8.75
C PRO A 179 -23.30 23.03 -8.33
N GLN A 180 -22.60 23.10 -7.23
CA GLN A 180 -22.06 24.32 -6.66
C GLN A 180 -20.76 24.65 -7.39
N VAL A 181 -20.86 25.50 -8.42
CA VAL A 181 -19.69 26.04 -9.14
C VAL A 181 -18.85 26.87 -8.18
N LYS A 182 -17.96 26.19 -7.46
CA LYS A 182 -17.07 26.75 -6.46
C LYS A 182 -16.00 27.54 -7.21
N LYS A 183 -16.33 28.80 -7.54
CA LYS A 183 -15.41 29.77 -8.15
C LYS A 183 -14.07 29.65 -7.44
N VAL A 184 -13.07 29.14 -8.15
CA VAL A 184 -11.70 29.12 -7.66
C VAL A 184 -11.33 30.57 -7.43
N ALA A 185 -11.21 30.97 -6.15
CA ALA A 185 -10.72 32.28 -5.81
C ALA A 185 -9.32 32.39 -6.41
N GLY A 186 -9.21 33.17 -7.49
CA GLY A 186 -7.95 33.31 -8.22
C GLY A 186 -6.85 33.67 -7.25
N LYS A 187 -5.69 33.01 -7.36
CA LYS A 187 -4.55 33.30 -6.50
C LYS A 187 -4.20 34.77 -6.63
N VAL A 188 -4.60 35.57 -5.65
CA VAL A 188 -4.10 36.94 -5.49
C VAL A 188 -2.59 36.80 -5.42
N ALA A 189 -1.88 37.35 -6.41
CA ALA A 189 -0.45 37.15 -6.54
C ALA A 189 0.22 37.57 -5.23
N ALA A 190 0.90 36.63 -4.57
CA ALA A 190 1.57 36.90 -3.31
C ALA A 190 2.56 38.05 -3.53
N ALA A 191 2.32 39.18 -2.86
CA ALA A 191 3.03 40.40 -3.15
C ALA A 191 4.55 40.22 -2.91
N PRO A 192 5.42 40.90 -3.68
CA PRO A 192 6.85 40.61 -3.67
C PRO A 192 7.45 40.66 -2.26
N VAL A 193 8.24 39.63 -1.92
CA VAL A 193 8.81 39.40 -0.57
C VAL A 193 9.57 40.62 -0.02
N TRP A 194 10.11 41.47 -0.91
CA TRP A 194 10.75 42.75 -0.60
C TRP A 194 9.89 43.74 0.22
N MET A 195 8.55 43.65 0.22
CA MET A 195 7.73 44.53 1.07
C MET A 195 7.76 44.18 2.57
N TRP A 196 8.10 42.95 2.95
CA TRP A 196 8.12 42.53 4.37
C TRP A 196 9.01 43.40 5.27
N PRO A 197 10.28 43.71 4.92
CA PRO A 197 11.11 44.61 5.74
C PRO A 197 10.53 46.03 5.90
N LEU A 198 9.79 46.55 4.91
CA LEU A 198 9.11 47.86 5.05
C LEU A 198 7.96 47.79 6.05
N VAL A 199 7.13 46.73 6.00
CA VAL A 199 6.04 46.53 6.96
C VAL A 199 6.59 46.36 8.39
N VAL A 200 7.65 45.56 8.56
CA VAL A 200 8.32 45.38 9.86
C VAL A 200 8.89 46.70 10.38
N ALA A 201 9.57 47.49 9.53
CA ALA A 201 10.10 48.79 9.93
C ALA A 201 9.00 49.77 10.41
N VAL A 202 7.89 49.87 9.68
CA VAL A 202 6.76 50.74 10.06
C VAL A 202 6.14 50.29 11.39
N VAL A 203 5.90 48.98 11.57
CA VAL A 203 5.36 48.45 12.84
C VAL A 203 6.33 48.68 14.01
N SER A 204 7.63 48.52 13.80
CA SER A 204 8.64 48.83 14.82
C SER A 204 8.66 50.31 15.20
N ILE A 205 8.57 51.22 14.23
CA ILE A 205 8.52 52.68 14.50
C ILE A 205 7.27 53.04 15.30
N VAL A 206 6.09 52.52 14.93
CA VAL A 206 4.84 52.73 15.68
C VAL A 206 4.96 52.18 17.11
N GLY A 207 5.53 50.98 17.28
CA GLY A 207 5.79 50.38 18.59
C GLY A 207 6.70 51.23 19.47
N ILE A 208 7.78 51.80 18.92
CA ILE A 208 8.70 52.70 19.62
C ILE A 208 8.00 54.00 20.02
N VAL A 209 7.21 54.61 19.13
CA VAL A 209 6.46 55.85 19.42
C VAL A 209 5.42 55.62 20.53
N VAL A 210 4.64 54.53 20.47
CA VAL A 210 3.65 54.19 21.51
C VAL A 210 4.34 53.88 22.85
N THR A 211 5.43 53.13 22.84
CA THR A 211 6.19 52.81 24.06
C THR A 211 6.79 54.06 24.69
N GLY A 212 7.42 54.94 23.89
CA GLY A 212 7.98 56.21 24.36
C GLY A 212 6.91 57.16 24.92
N PHE A 213 5.73 57.21 24.30
CA PHE A 213 4.59 57.98 24.82
C PHE A 213 4.13 57.46 26.19
N LEU A 214 3.93 56.15 26.34
CA LEU A 214 3.55 55.51 27.62
C LEU A 214 4.63 55.69 28.71
N TYR A 215 5.91 55.62 28.35
CA TYR A 215 7.00 55.83 29.31
C TYR A 215 7.03 57.28 29.83
N ASN A 216 6.81 58.25 28.95
CA ASN A 216 6.77 59.69 29.29
C ASN A 216 5.54 60.06 30.16
N THR A 217 4.40 59.37 30.00
CA THR A 217 3.26 59.56 30.91
C THR A 217 3.51 58.94 32.30
N LYS A 218 4.14 57.76 32.36
CA LYS A 218 4.48 57.10 33.63
C LYS A 218 5.45 57.90 34.52
N LEU A 219 6.45 58.55 33.93
CA LEU A 219 7.50 59.27 34.68
C LEU A 219 7.02 60.52 35.43
N LYS A 220 5.81 61.04 35.15
CA LYS A 220 5.28 62.25 35.79
C LYS A 220 4.50 62.04 37.10
N GLN A 221 4.34 60.80 37.58
CA GLN A 221 3.46 60.48 38.71
C GLN A 221 4.11 59.82 39.94
N THR A 222 5.41 59.53 39.92
CA THR A 222 6.10 58.90 41.07
C THR A 222 7.36 59.64 41.50
N ALA A 223 7.16 60.76 42.19
CA ALA A 223 8.14 61.36 43.07
C ALA A 223 7.47 61.58 44.45
N THR A 224 8.26 61.50 45.53
CA THR A 224 7.92 61.75 46.96
C THR A 224 7.94 60.51 47.89
N VAL A 225 9.14 60.25 48.43
CA VAL A 225 9.44 59.97 49.86
C VAL A 225 9.42 58.52 50.44
N ALA A 226 10.50 58.28 51.19
CA ALA A 226 10.74 57.34 52.32
C ALA A 226 11.00 55.84 52.10
N ALA A 227 11.95 55.37 52.91
CA ALA A 227 12.39 54.01 53.24
C ALA A 227 13.14 54.10 54.60
N PRO A 228 13.73 53.03 55.18
CA PRO A 228 13.52 51.59 55.06
C PRO A 228 13.22 50.95 56.45
N ALA A 229 13.33 49.60 56.61
CA ALA A 229 14.41 48.98 57.43
C ALA A 229 14.19 47.49 57.82
N VAL A 230 15.31 46.74 57.87
CA VAL A 230 15.61 45.44 58.55
C VAL A 230 14.89 44.13 58.16
N THR A 231 15.65 43.04 58.31
CA THR A 231 15.37 41.60 58.09
C THR A 231 15.57 40.83 59.43
N PRO A 232 15.76 39.48 59.48
CA PRO A 232 14.92 38.35 59.06
C PRO A 232 14.55 37.41 60.27
N SER A 233 13.98 36.22 60.04
CA SER A 233 14.45 34.89 60.58
C SER A 233 13.34 33.83 60.84
N ALA A 234 13.73 32.55 60.70
CA ALA A 234 13.20 31.32 61.32
C ALA A 234 11.78 30.76 61.00
N ALA A 235 11.56 29.51 61.42
CA ALA A 235 10.37 28.64 61.31
C ALA A 235 10.27 27.78 62.62
N PRO A 236 9.59 26.62 62.73
CA PRO A 236 8.38 26.08 62.07
C PRO A 236 7.31 25.56 63.09
N SER A 237 6.07 25.28 62.65
CA SER A 237 5.01 24.49 63.37
C SER A 237 3.75 24.36 62.48
N ALA A 238 2.80 23.42 62.63
CA ALA A 238 2.72 22.14 63.36
C ALA A 238 1.57 21.27 62.75
N ALA A 239 1.40 20.02 63.22
CA ALA A 239 0.26 19.13 62.93
C ALA A 239 -0.71 19.07 64.15
N PRO A 240 -1.70 18.15 64.31
CA PRO A 240 -2.26 17.12 63.40
C PRO A 240 -3.81 17.00 63.43
N THR A 241 -4.40 16.02 62.73
CA THR A 241 -5.63 15.30 63.15
C THR A 241 -5.74 13.94 62.44
N ALA A 242 -6.57 13.00 62.93
CA ALA A 242 -6.59 11.59 62.51
C ALA A 242 -7.96 10.89 62.72
N MET A 243 -8.02 9.58 62.37
CA MET A 243 -9.16 8.63 62.53
C MET A 243 -10.34 8.82 61.54
N ALA A 244 -11.18 7.83 61.22
CA ALA A 244 -11.39 6.49 61.80
C ALA A 244 -11.54 5.38 60.71
N ALA A 245 -12.04 4.18 61.07
CA ALA A 245 -11.92 2.92 60.30
C ALA A 245 -13.25 2.21 59.93
N SER A 246 -13.11 1.06 59.24
CA SER A 246 -14.08 0.11 58.65
C SER A 246 -15.05 -0.59 59.67
N PRO A 247 -16.02 -1.50 59.31
CA PRO A 247 -15.90 -2.62 58.34
C PRO A 247 -17.16 -3.09 57.53
N THR A 248 -16.91 -4.19 56.79
CA THR A 248 -17.70 -5.17 55.98
C THR A 248 -18.82 -5.95 56.73
N PRO A 249 -19.51 -7.01 56.20
CA PRO A 249 -19.54 -7.68 54.86
C PRO A 249 -20.96 -8.04 54.31
N THR A 250 -21.08 -8.82 53.21
CA THR A 250 -21.78 -10.16 53.14
C THR A 250 -21.68 -10.80 51.73
N GLN A 251 -21.81 -12.14 51.60
CA GLN A 251 -21.79 -12.93 50.33
C GLN A 251 -23.24 -13.34 49.92
N MET A 252 -23.64 -14.26 49.02
CA MET A 252 -23.14 -15.39 48.18
C MET A 252 -24.22 -15.52 47.02
N ALA A 253 -24.41 -16.49 46.11
CA ALA A 253 -23.74 -17.57 45.34
C ALA A 253 -24.83 -18.01 44.27
N LYS A 254 -24.80 -19.05 43.41
CA LYS A 254 -23.90 -20.16 43.00
C LYS A 254 -24.35 -20.63 41.59
N ALA A 255 -23.70 -21.63 40.96
CA ALA A 255 -24.16 -22.28 39.71
C ALA A 255 -24.43 -23.80 39.88
N PRO A 256 -25.20 -24.44 38.97
CA PRO A 256 -24.96 -25.84 38.56
C PRO A 256 -25.11 -26.10 37.03
N MET A 257 -25.02 -27.38 36.63
CA MET A 257 -24.72 -27.89 35.27
C MET A 257 -25.92 -28.35 34.41
N ALA A 258 -25.63 -28.70 33.13
CA ALA A 258 -26.55 -29.19 32.09
C ALA A 258 -26.93 -30.69 32.18
N PRO A 259 -27.70 -31.23 31.21
CA PRO A 259 -27.07 -32.16 30.24
C PRO A 259 -27.54 -32.00 28.76
N SER A 260 -27.08 -32.92 27.90
CA SER A 260 -27.16 -32.90 26.42
C SER A 260 -28.33 -33.70 25.82
N ASN A 261 -28.69 -33.40 24.56
CA ASN A 261 -29.08 -34.42 23.58
C ASN A 261 -28.84 -33.96 22.12
N ALA A 262 -28.86 -34.89 21.15
CA ALA A 262 -28.25 -34.69 19.83
C ALA A 262 -29.14 -35.02 18.62
N GLY A 263 -28.73 -34.57 17.42
CA GLY A 263 -28.93 -35.32 16.17
C GLY A 263 -29.61 -34.60 14.99
N ALA A 264 -28.81 -34.13 14.03
CA ALA A 264 -29.06 -34.21 12.57
C ALA A 264 -27.78 -33.78 11.81
N ALA A 265 -27.52 -34.35 10.63
CA ALA A 265 -26.28 -34.11 9.89
C ALA A 265 -26.54 -33.58 8.46
N MET A 266 -25.68 -32.69 7.99
CA MET A 266 -25.50 -32.41 6.56
C MET A 266 -24.04 -31.97 6.30
N ALA A 267 -23.44 -32.44 5.21
CA ALA A 267 -21.98 -32.38 5.02
C ALA A 267 -21.50 -31.07 4.36
N PRO A 268 -20.37 -30.49 4.79
CA PRO A 268 -19.73 -29.36 4.11
C PRO A 268 -18.82 -29.82 2.96
N MET A 269 -18.88 -29.10 1.83
CA MET A 269 -17.83 -29.11 0.81
C MET A 269 -16.61 -28.32 1.31
N PRO A 270 -15.39 -28.54 0.77
CA PRO A 270 -14.17 -27.89 1.27
C PRO A 270 -14.10 -26.40 0.93
N SER A 271 -14.65 -25.55 1.80
CA SER A 271 -14.43 -24.10 1.79
C SER A 271 -13.04 -23.78 2.36
N SER A 272 -12.10 -23.39 1.50
CA SER A 272 -10.73 -23.01 1.89
C SER A 272 -10.67 -21.60 2.49
N SER A 273 -11.21 -21.43 3.70
CA SER A 273 -10.93 -20.27 4.56
C SER A 273 -9.58 -20.45 5.25
N PRO A 274 -8.79 -19.37 5.46
CA PRO A 274 -7.54 -19.48 6.23
C PRO A 274 -7.85 -19.77 7.70
N SER A 275 -7.33 -20.89 8.21
CA SER A 275 -7.46 -21.22 9.63
C SER A 275 -6.73 -20.18 10.49
N PRO A 276 -7.38 -19.56 11.51
CA PRO A 276 -6.65 -18.76 12.49
C PRO A 276 -5.62 -19.66 13.19
N THR A 277 -4.42 -19.13 13.44
CA THR A 277 -3.34 -19.93 14.08
C THR A 277 -3.53 -19.97 15.60
N SER A 278 -4.65 -20.54 16.04
CA SER A 278 -4.96 -20.79 17.46
C SER A 278 -4.14 -21.97 17.99
N GLY A 279 -2.82 -21.77 18.05
CA GLY A 279 -1.84 -22.76 18.47
C GLY A 279 -0.97 -22.25 19.62
N GLN A 280 -0.31 -23.18 20.29
CA GLN A 280 0.73 -22.86 21.26
C GLN A 280 1.95 -22.27 20.53
N LEU A 281 2.59 -21.26 21.14
CA LEU A 281 3.77 -20.59 20.62
C LEU A 281 4.93 -21.58 20.48
N SER A 282 5.31 -21.88 19.24
CA SER A 282 6.57 -22.53 18.86
C SER A 282 7.49 -21.47 18.28
N ALA A 283 8.72 -21.37 18.78
CA ALA A 283 9.71 -20.40 18.30
C ALA A 283 10.03 -20.58 16.80
N ASP A 284 10.02 -21.82 16.30
CA ASP A 284 10.27 -22.15 14.88
C ASP A 284 9.14 -21.67 13.97
N ALA A 285 7.91 -21.58 14.48
CA ALA A 285 6.74 -21.16 13.71
C ALA A 285 6.61 -19.63 13.53
N VAL A 286 7.44 -18.83 14.24
CA VAL A 286 7.37 -17.37 14.21
C VAL A 286 8.06 -16.80 12.97
N PRO A 287 7.37 -16.01 12.12
CA PRO A 287 7.94 -15.38 10.93
C PRO A 287 8.70 -14.08 11.23
N PHE A 288 9.45 -13.59 10.25
CA PHE A 288 10.21 -12.32 10.19
C PHE A 288 11.38 -12.17 11.17
N ILE A 289 11.36 -12.91 12.29
CA ILE A 289 12.39 -12.88 13.33
C ILE A 289 13.72 -13.49 12.87
N ASN A 290 14.82 -13.05 13.47
CA ASN A 290 16.14 -13.66 13.31
C ASN A 290 16.40 -14.74 14.38
N GLU A 291 17.48 -15.49 14.20
CA GLU A 291 17.79 -16.65 15.05
C GLU A 291 18.10 -16.29 16.51
N ARG A 292 18.60 -15.08 16.78
CA ARG A 292 18.78 -14.57 18.16
C ARG A 292 17.43 -14.44 18.88
N VAL A 293 16.41 -13.92 18.19
CA VAL A 293 15.06 -13.81 18.74
C VAL A 293 14.40 -15.20 18.85
N ARG A 294 14.69 -16.13 17.93
CA ARG A 294 14.20 -17.51 18.03
C ARG A 294 14.74 -18.21 19.28
N ALA A 295 16.04 -18.12 19.54
CA ALA A 295 16.66 -18.63 20.75
C ALA A 295 16.08 -17.99 22.04
N PHE A 296 15.87 -16.67 22.05
CA PHE A 296 15.19 -15.98 23.16
C PHE A 296 13.76 -16.49 23.39
N LEU A 297 13.00 -16.77 22.32
CA LEU A 297 11.65 -17.31 22.42
C LEU A 297 11.62 -18.75 22.95
N ALA A 298 12.60 -19.58 22.56
CA ALA A 298 12.74 -20.95 23.03
C ALA A 298 13.27 -21.07 24.47
N GLY A 299 14.05 -20.09 24.95
CA GLY A 299 14.61 -20.03 26.30
C GLY A 299 13.83 -19.11 27.23
N ASP A 300 14.31 -17.87 27.35
CA ASP A 300 13.85 -16.87 28.35
C ASP A 300 12.34 -16.63 28.31
N TYR A 301 11.75 -16.51 27.11
CA TYR A 301 10.32 -16.29 26.98
C TYR A 301 9.50 -17.54 27.34
N ALA A 302 9.91 -18.72 26.87
CA ALA A 302 9.22 -19.98 27.19
C ALA A 302 9.20 -20.25 28.70
N SER A 303 10.35 -20.05 29.37
CA SER A 303 10.56 -20.28 30.80
C SER A 303 10.04 -19.18 31.74
N SER A 304 9.80 -17.97 31.23
CA SER A 304 9.16 -16.89 32.02
C SER A 304 7.73 -17.25 32.44
N GLY A 305 7.28 -16.67 33.55
CA GLY A 305 5.95 -16.91 34.11
C GLY A 305 4.80 -16.31 33.30
N ASP A 306 3.62 -16.31 33.91
CA ASP A 306 2.41 -15.71 33.33
C ASP A 306 2.53 -14.19 33.15
N TYR A 307 1.55 -13.61 32.45
CA TYR A 307 1.55 -12.19 32.05
C TYR A 307 2.81 -11.81 31.26
N LYS A 308 3.04 -12.58 30.18
CA LYS A 308 4.03 -12.31 29.14
C LYS A 308 3.34 -12.11 27.78
N ALA A 309 3.98 -11.37 26.89
CA ALA A 309 3.47 -11.07 25.55
C ALA A 309 4.62 -10.85 24.56
N PHE A 310 4.37 -11.19 23.29
CA PHE A 310 5.32 -10.99 22.20
C PHE A 310 4.65 -10.28 21.03
N ALA A 311 5.27 -9.21 20.55
CA ALA A 311 4.80 -8.40 19.42
C ALA A 311 5.87 -8.34 18.33
N LEU A 312 5.42 -8.25 17.07
CA LEU A 312 6.30 -8.11 15.90
C LEU A 312 5.69 -7.23 14.81
N ASN A 313 6.46 -6.94 13.76
CA ASN A 313 5.91 -6.49 12.48
C ASN A 313 6.53 -7.26 11.30
N VAL A 314 5.92 -7.09 10.12
CA VAL A 314 6.41 -7.66 8.84
C VAL A 314 7.82 -7.19 8.45
N GLY A 315 8.39 -6.18 9.11
CA GLY A 315 9.78 -5.74 8.94
C GLY A 315 10.80 -6.50 9.80
N GLY A 316 10.35 -7.44 10.64
CA GLY A 316 11.21 -8.17 11.57
C GLY A 316 11.60 -7.39 12.83
N PHE A 317 10.94 -6.24 13.11
CA PHE A 317 11.02 -5.59 14.41
C PHE A 317 10.19 -6.40 15.42
N THR A 318 10.62 -6.41 16.68
CA THR A 318 10.03 -7.24 17.75
C THR A 318 10.07 -6.53 19.09
N GLY A 319 9.16 -6.88 19.99
CA GLY A 319 9.11 -6.41 21.37
C GLY A 319 8.54 -7.48 22.29
N SER A 320 8.99 -7.51 23.55
CA SER A 320 8.66 -8.59 24.48
C SER A 320 8.42 -8.07 25.90
N ALA A 321 7.31 -8.52 26.49
CA ALA A 321 6.99 -8.30 27.88
C ALA A 321 6.97 -9.65 28.62
N MET A 322 7.50 -9.68 29.83
CA MET A 322 7.57 -10.88 30.67
C MET A 322 7.38 -10.47 32.12
N ASN A 323 6.80 -11.35 32.95
CA ASN A 323 6.60 -11.16 34.39
C ASN A 323 5.90 -9.82 34.74
N GLN A 324 4.84 -9.47 34.02
CA GLN A 324 4.08 -8.23 34.21
C GLN A 324 2.96 -8.38 35.26
N PRO A 325 2.43 -7.27 35.83
CA PRO A 325 1.35 -7.35 36.80
C PRO A 325 0.00 -7.79 36.21
N THR A 326 -0.23 -7.60 34.90
CA THR A 326 -1.44 -8.01 34.19
C THR A 326 -1.15 -8.40 32.73
N GLU A 327 -2.07 -9.15 32.12
CA GLU A 327 -2.01 -9.49 30.69
C GLU A 327 -2.02 -8.24 29.80
N GLU A 328 -2.81 -7.22 30.17
CA GLU A 328 -2.90 -5.96 29.43
C GLU A 328 -1.61 -5.14 29.52
N ALA A 329 -0.95 -5.11 30.68
CA ALA A 329 0.38 -4.51 30.82
C ALA A 329 1.41 -5.23 29.94
N ALA A 330 1.35 -6.57 29.87
CA ALA A 330 2.20 -7.34 28.97
C ALA A 330 1.96 -6.99 27.50
N ARG A 331 0.69 -7.05 27.06
CA ARG A 331 0.27 -6.68 25.70
C ARG A 331 0.79 -5.31 25.29
N ASN A 332 0.53 -4.29 26.12
CA ASN A 332 0.83 -2.90 25.80
C ASN A 332 2.35 -2.66 25.77
N MET A 333 3.11 -3.17 26.76
CA MET A 333 4.57 -2.99 26.77
C MET A 333 5.27 -3.77 25.63
N ALA A 334 4.79 -4.95 25.24
CA ALA A 334 5.36 -5.68 24.10
C ALA A 334 5.18 -4.90 22.78
N ILE A 335 3.98 -4.36 22.54
CA ILE A 335 3.68 -3.52 21.37
C ILE A 335 4.51 -2.23 21.41
N GLU A 336 4.56 -1.52 22.55
CA GLU A 336 5.34 -0.29 22.69
C GLU A 336 6.84 -0.50 22.41
N GLN A 337 7.45 -1.55 22.99
CA GLN A 337 8.85 -1.88 22.73
C GLN A 337 9.12 -2.18 21.25
N CYS A 338 8.20 -2.88 20.58
CA CYS A 338 8.31 -3.18 19.16
C CYS A 338 8.20 -1.89 18.32
N GLN A 339 7.18 -1.07 18.60
CA GLN A 339 6.92 0.16 17.86
C GLN A 339 8.07 1.16 18.02
N LYS A 340 8.56 1.34 19.25
CA LYS A 340 9.74 2.18 19.56
C LYS A 340 11.00 1.78 18.78
N ARG A 341 11.20 0.48 18.52
CA ARG A 341 12.29 -0.03 17.67
C ARG A 341 12.03 0.22 16.18
N ALA A 342 10.78 0.08 15.73
CA ALA A 342 10.37 0.37 14.36
C ALA A 342 10.49 1.88 14.03
N ASP A 343 10.04 2.76 14.92
CA ASP A 343 10.08 4.22 14.79
C ASP A 343 11.53 4.74 14.77
N ALA A 344 12.40 4.21 15.64
CA ALA A 344 13.83 4.53 15.66
C ALA A 344 14.54 4.17 14.34
N ALA A 345 14.02 3.21 13.59
CA ALA A 345 14.47 2.82 12.26
C ALA A 345 13.63 3.43 11.11
N GLN A 346 12.74 4.38 11.42
CA GLN A 346 11.84 5.05 10.46
C GLN A 346 10.98 4.08 9.64
N SER A 347 10.60 2.94 10.24
CA SER A 347 9.78 1.92 9.59
C SER A 347 8.31 2.35 9.50
N PRO A 348 7.68 2.39 8.32
CA PRO A 348 6.25 2.68 8.18
C PRO A 348 5.35 1.47 8.53
N ARG A 349 5.87 0.47 9.22
CA ARG A 349 5.16 -0.76 9.58
C ARG A 349 4.87 -0.78 11.08
N ARG A 350 3.59 -0.64 11.44
CA ARG A 350 3.12 -0.77 12.83
C ARG A 350 3.43 -2.17 13.38
N CYS A 351 3.62 -2.25 14.71
CA CYS A 351 3.75 -3.52 15.41
C CYS A 351 2.41 -4.05 15.91
N GLU A 352 2.26 -5.37 15.84
CA GLU A 352 1.06 -6.12 16.20
C GLU A 352 1.40 -7.20 17.22
N LEU A 353 0.40 -7.62 18.00
CA LEU A 353 0.55 -8.70 18.97
C LEU A 353 0.59 -10.06 18.25
N TYR A 354 1.65 -10.82 18.47
CA TYR A 354 1.79 -12.17 17.90
C TYR A 354 1.36 -13.25 18.88
N ALA A 355 1.79 -13.15 20.14
CA ALA A 355 1.45 -14.09 21.19
C ALA A 355 1.15 -13.40 22.52
N LEU A 356 0.27 -14.02 23.30
CA LEU A 356 -0.15 -13.58 24.63
C LEU A 356 -0.11 -14.80 25.55
N GLY A 357 0.67 -14.71 26.64
CA GLY A 357 1.16 -15.90 27.33
C GLY A 357 1.95 -16.80 26.36
N ASN A 358 1.55 -18.07 26.29
CA ASN A 358 2.04 -19.05 25.32
C ASN A 358 1.07 -19.26 24.13
N THR A 359 0.02 -18.44 23.97
CA THR A 359 -1.01 -18.58 22.93
C THR A 359 -0.73 -17.65 21.76
N VAL A 360 -0.70 -18.18 20.53
CA VAL A 360 -0.61 -17.34 19.32
C VAL A 360 -1.97 -16.69 19.05
N VAL A 361 -1.94 -15.38 18.83
CA VAL A 361 -3.10 -14.52 18.55
C VAL A 361 -2.97 -13.76 17.22
N TYR A 362 -1.93 -14.06 16.45
CA TYR A 362 -1.63 -13.42 15.17
C TYR A 362 -2.62 -13.82 14.06
N ALA A 363 -3.35 -12.83 13.52
CA ALA A 363 -4.44 -13.08 12.58
C ALA A 363 -3.97 -13.49 11.17
N HIS A 364 -2.83 -12.97 10.70
CA HIS A 364 -2.38 -13.10 9.31
C HIS A 364 -1.82 -14.49 8.93
N GLY A 365 -1.72 -15.42 9.88
CA GLY A 365 -1.21 -16.77 9.65
C GLY A 365 0.28 -16.82 9.31
N LYS A 366 0.67 -17.74 8.41
CA LYS A 366 2.06 -17.88 7.91
C LYS A 366 2.21 -17.25 6.52
N PRO A 367 3.28 -16.47 6.26
CA PRO A 367 3.53 -15.90 4.93
C PRO A 367 3.63 -16.97 3.83
N PRO A 368 3.11 -16.69 2.61
CA PRO A 368 3.38 -17.50 1.42
C PRO A 368 4.88 -17.53 1.09
N MET A 369 5.46 -18.73 1.07
CA MET A 369 6.90 -18.96 0.87
C MET A 369 7.16 -19.89 -0.33
N PRO A 370 8.23 -19.68 -1.11
CA PRO A 370 8.71 -20.67 -2.07
C PRO A 370 9.30 -21.89 -1.33
N PRO A 371 9.37 -23.07 -1.99
CA PRO A 371 10.02 -24.24 -1.40
C PRO A 371 11.53 -24.03 -1.22
N SER A 372 12.11 -24.71 -0.23
CA SER A 372 13.55 -24.74 0.00
C SER A 372 14.29 -25.59 -1.07
N PRO A 373 15.51 -25.24 -1.50
CA PRO A 373 16.30 -24.07 -1.11
C PRO A 373 15.86 -22.77 -1.82
N TYR A 374 15.84 -21.67 -1.06
CA TYR A 374 15.33 -20.36 -1.49
C TYR A 374 16.15 -19.67 -2.60
N PHE A 375 17.42 -20.02 -2.71
CA PHE A 375 18.34 -19.63 -3.78
C PHE A 375 19.35 -20.78 -3.98
N ARG A 376 20.12 -20.73 -5.08
CA ARG A 376 21.26 -21.63 -5.33
C ARG A 376 22.37 -20.82 -5.95
N HIS A 377 23.61 -21.11 -5.58
CA HIS A 377 24.76 -20.49 -6.23
C HIS A 377 25.05 -21.15 -7.58
N ASP A 378 25.16 -20.34 -8.64
CA ASP A 378 25.40 -20.80 -10.02
C ASP A 378 26.19 -19.74 -10.80
N ALA A 379 27.49 -20.01 -10.98
CA ALA A 379 28.45 -19.11 -11.61
C ALA A 379 28.18 -18.83 -13.12
N MET A 380 27.21 -19.49 -13.76
CA MET A 380 26.78 -19.14 -15.12
C MET A 380 25.80 -17.96 -15.15
N ILE A 381 24.97 -17.81 -14.10
CA ILE A 381 23.95 -16.76 -14.00
C ILE A 381 24.34 -15.63 -13.04
N GLU A 382 25.17 -15.92 -12.03
CA GLU A 382 25.58 -14.91 -11.06
C GLU A 382 26.38 -13.78 -11.69
N ARG A 383 26.00 -12.55 -11.34
CA ARG A 383 26.65 -11.30 -11.75
C ARG A 383 26.65 -10.35 -10.56
N ALA A 384 27.66 -9.48 -10.50
CA ALA A 384 27.72 -8.43 -9.48
C ALA A 384 26.43 -7.61 -9.46
N PHE A 385 25.92 -7.33 -8.26
CA PHE A 385 24.70 -6.58 -8.04
C PHE A 385 24.86 -5.13 -8.51
N ALA A 386 23.89 -4.65 -9.28
CA ALA A 386 23.82 -3.26 -9.73
C ALA A 386 22.38 -2.76 -9.60
N SER A 387 22.14 -1.76 -8.74
CA SER A 387 20.79 -1.26 -8.44
C SER A 387 20.02 -0.80 -9.69
N LYS A 388 20.73 -0.16 -10.65
CA LYS A 388 20.22 0.27 -11.95
C LYS A 388 19.55 -0.86 -12.76
N ASP A 389 20.05 -2.09 -12.64
CA ASP A 389 19.63 -3.27 -13.40
C ASP A 389 18.59 -4.10 -12.62
N PHE A 390 18.20 -3.66 -11.41
CA PHE A 390 17.26 -4.40 -10.57
C PHE A 390 15.86 -4.50 -11.24
N PRO A 391 15.28 -5.71 -11.34
CA PRO A 391 14.06 -5.96 -12.11
C PRO A 391 12.80 -5.27 -11.55
N ILE A 392 11.91 -4.85 -12.46
CA ILE A 392 10.52 -4.39 -12.23
C ILE A 392 10.36 -3.08 -11.42
N VAL A 393 11.28 -2.76 -10.50
CA VAL A 393 11.19 -1.58 -9.62
C VAL A 393 11.49 -0.26 -10.34
N ARG A 394 10.91 0.84 -9.84
CA ARG A 394 11.07 2.21 -10.37
C ARG A 394 12.35 2.86 -9.84
N GLU A 395 12.90 3.84 -10.56
CA GLU A 395 14.18 4.50 -10.22
C GLU A 395 14.32 4.97 -8.75
N PRO A 396 13.32 5.57 -8.07
CA PRO A 396 13.45 5.92 -6.65
C PRO A 396 13.69 4.72 -5.72
N GLN A 397 13.20 3.53 -6.10
CA GLN A 397 13.43 2.28 -5.37
C GLN A 397 14.85 1.73 -5.64
N LYS A 398 15.37 1.91 -6.86
CA LYS A 398 16.77 1.58 -7.21
C LYS A 398 17.77 2.45 -6.45
N VAL A 399 17.54 3.76 -6.40
CA VAL A 399 18.35 4.70 -5.57
C VAL A 399 18.32 4.30 -4.09
N ARG A 400 17.17 3.80 -3.59
CA ARG A 400 17.07 3.27 -2.22
C ARG A 400 17.84 1.96 -2.03
N LEU A 401 17.92 1.09 -3.03
CA LEU A 401 18.78 -0.11 -3.00
C LEU A 401 20.26 0.28 -3.02
N GLU A 402 20.67 1.23 -3.87
CA GLU A 402 22.05 1.73 -3.92
C GLU A 402 22.49 2.29 -2.55
N ASN A 403 21.68 3.18 -1.97
CA ASN A 403 22.03 3.88 -0.72
C ASN A 403 21.95 3.01 0.55
N ILE A 404 21.34 1.83 0.51
CA ILE A 404 21.04 1.03 1.72
C ILE A 404 21.49 -0.43 1.60
N PHE A 405 21.30 -1.09 0.46
CA PHE A 405 21.68 -2.50 0.29
C PHE A 405 23.17 -2.65 -0.02
N VAL A 406 23.70 -1.89 -0.99
CA VAL A 406 25.10 -1.98 -1.44
C VAL A 406 26.12 -1.71 -0.30
N PRO A 407 25.98 -0.66 0.55
CA PRO A 407 26.93 -0.39 1.63
C PRO A 407 26.70 -1.21 2.91
N ALA A 408 25.68 -2.07 2.97
CA ALA A 408 25.42 -2.88 4.17
C ALA A 408 26.43 -4.02 4.35
N ALA A 409 26.53 -4.56 5.57
CA ALA A 409 27.29 -5.78 5.82
C ALA A 409 26.74 -6.99 5.04
N LYS A 410 27.62 -7.98 4.81
CA LYS A 410 27.27 -9.30 4.26
C LYS A 410 26.32 -10.07 5.17
N SER A 411 25.81 -11.20 4.68
CA SER A 411 24.54 -11.80 5.13
C SER A 411 23.37 -10.83 4.94
N ARG A 412 23.21 -10.36 3.70
CA ARG A 412 22.10 -9.52 3.23
C ARG A 412 21.41 -10.13 2.01
N SER A 413 20.13 -9.85 1.82
CA SER A 413 19.32 -10.34 0.70
C SER A 413 18.36 -9.29 0.16
N VAL A 414 17.88 -9.50 -1.08
CA VAL A 414 16.68 -8.82 -1.60
C VAL A 414 15.73 -9.84 -2.21
N ALA A 415 14.49 -9.88 -1.71
CA ALA A 415 13.37 -10.59 -2.30
C ALA A 415 12.47 -9.63 -3.10
N LEU A 416 11.87 -10.14 -4.18
CA LEU A 416 10.97 -9.40 -5.08
C LEU A 416 9.70 -10.23 -5.34
N GLY A 417 8.54 -9.57 -5.22
CA GLY A 417 7.22 -10.08 -5.54
C GLY A 417 6.72 -9.60 -6.92
N PRO A 418 5.68 -10.25 -7.47
CA PRO A 418 5.27 -10.04 -8.86
C PRO A 418 4.68 -8.66 -9.17
N GLY A 419 4.21 -7.91 -8.17
CA GLY A 419 3.76 -6.51 -8.32
C GLY A 419 4.89 -5.49 -8.13
N GLY A 420 6.16 -5.90 -8.12
CA GLY A 420 7.30 -5.00 -7.87
C GLY A 420 7.50 -4.62 -6.40
N GLN A 421 6.79 -5.27 -5.47
CA GLN A 421 7.07 -5.16 -4.03
C GLN A 421 8.42 -5.84 -3.74
N TYR A 422 9.35 -5.13 -3.10
CA TYR A 422 10.64 -5.70 -2.73
C TYR A 422 10.92 -5.52 -1.24
N PHE A 423 11.58 -6.51 -0.64
CA PHE A 423 12.03 -6.48 0.74
C PHE A 423 13.50 -6.85 0.80
N MET A 424 14.26 -6.10 1.59
CA MET A 424 15.67 -6.33 1.82
C MET A 424 15.93 -6.59 3.31
N VAL A 425 16.76 -7.58 3.60
CA VAL A 425 17.23 -7.88 4.96
C VAL A 425 18.74 -7.66 4.97
N LEU A 426 19.24 -6.99 6.00
CA LEU A 426 20.62 -6.52 6.12
C LEU A 426 21.20 -7.03 7.44
N GLY A 427 22.47 -7.44 7.46
CA GLY A 427 23.15 -7.86 8.69
C GLY A 427 22.47 -9.03 9.42
N ALA A 428 22.01 -10.03 8.66
CA ALA A 428 21.51 -11.29 9.21
C ALA A 428 22.66 -12.16 9.77
N SER A 429 22.32 -13.29 10.38
CA SER A 429 23.31 -14.27 10.85
C SER A 429 23.89 -15.15 9.74
N SER A 430 23.19 -15.30 8.61
CA SER A 430 23.69 -15.96 7.40
C SER A 430 22.92 -15.47 6.17
N ALA A 431 23.37 -15.85 4.97
CA ALA A 431 22.65 -15.62 3.72
C ALA A 431 21.26 -16.29 3.71
N GLU A 432 21.12 -17.47 4.33
CA GLU A 432 19.86 -18.20 4.46
C GLU A 432 18.88 -17.51 5.42
N ASP A 433 19.33 -16.96 6.55
CA ASP A 433 18.47 -16.14 7.42
C ASP A 433 18.00 -14.87 6.70
N ALA A 434 18.91 -14.21 5.98
CA ALA A 434 18.56 -13.06 5.16
C ALA A 434 17.52 -13.43 4.08
N ALA A 435 17.75 -14.51 3.32
CA ALA A 435 16.87 -14.98 2.26
C ALA A 435 15.48 -15.37 2.78
N ARG A 436 15.44 -16.17 3.86
CA ARG A 436 14.20 -16.59 4.51
C ARG A 436 13.38 -15.38 4.95
N ARG A 437 13.99 -14.43 5.66
CA ARG A 437 13.27 -13.30 6.25
C ARG A 437 12.81 -12.29 5.21
N SER A 438 13.57 -12.03 4.15
CA SER A 438 13.12 -11.14 3.07
C SER A 438 11.98 -11.78 2.27
N LEU A 439 12.02 -13.10 2.05
CA LEU A 439 10.91 -13.85 1.47
C LEU A 439 9.66 -13.81 2.37
N GLU A 440 9.79 -14.04 3.67
CA GLU A 440 8.67 -13.97 4.63
C GLU A 440 8.01 -12.59 4.60
N SER A 441 8.79 -11.52 4.74
CA SER A 441 8.32 -10.13 4.68
C SER A 441 7.68 -9.78 3.33
N CYS A 442 8.23 -10.29 2.23
CA CYS A 442 7.71 -10.06 0.90
C CYS A 442 6.41 -10.82 0.65
N GLY A 443 6.35 -12.11 0.98
CA GLY A 443 5.16 -12.94 0.80
C GLY A 443 3.97 -12.46 1.63
N ALA A 444 4.21 -12.00 2.86
CA ALA A 444 3.18 -11.40 3.71
C ALA A 444 2.54 -10.12 3.12
N ILE A 445 3.26 -9.40 2.25
CA ILE A 445 2.82 -8.12 1.68
C ILE A 445 2.44 -8.23 0.19
N ALA A 446 2.92 -9.25 -0.51
CA ALA A 446 2.51 -9.57 -1.88
C ALA A 446 1.31 -10.53 -1.93
N GLY A 447 0.99 -11.23 -0.84
CA GLY A 447 -0.05 -12.28 -0.79
C GLY A 447 0.31 -13.57 -1.53
N VAL A 448 1.50 -13.65 -2.11
CA VAL A 448 2.02 -14.76 -2.93
C VAL A 448 3.53 -14.93 -2.70
N ALA A 449 4.05 -16.13 -2.95
CA ALA A 449 5.48 -16.41 -2.79
C ALA A 449 6.35 -15.49 -3.67
N CYS A 450 7.30 -14.80 -3.04
CA CYS A 450 8.31 -13.99 -3.72
C CYS A 450 9.53 -14.83 -4.15
N LEU A 451 10.46 -14.20 -4.88
CA LEU A 451 11.75 -14.78 -5.29
C LEU A 451 12.91 -13.99 -4.70
N VAL A 452 13.98 -14.67 -4.27
CA VAL A 452 15.26 -14.03 -3.94
C VAL A 452 15.94 -13.61 -5.23
N VAL A 453 16.20 -12.31 -5.40
CA VAL A 453 16.86 -11.75 -6.59
C VAL A 453 18.35 -11.52 -6.34
N ALA A 454 18.73 -11.17 -5.11
CA ALA A 454 20.12 -10.89 -4.74
C ALA A 454 20.48 -11.42 -3.35
N ILE A 455 21.75 -11.86 -3.22
CA ILE A 455 22.41 -12.25 -1.97
C ILE A 455 23.78 -11.56 -1.94
N ASP A 456 24.09 -10.90 -0.83
CA ASP A 456 25.30 -10.09 -0.64
C ASP A 456 25.61 -9.19 -1.84
N ASP A 457 26.69 -9.46 -2.57
CA ASP A 457 27.19 -8.64 -3.68
C ASP A 457 26.72 -9.14 -5.06
N ASN A 458 25.92 -10.21 -5.14
CA ASN A 458 25.55 -10.87 -6.39
C ASN A 458 24.02 -10.92 -6.62
N PHE A 459 23.61 -10.84 -7.88
CA PHE A 459 22.32 -11.38 -8.33
C PHE A 459 22.39 -12.92 -8.33
N VAL A 460 21.39 -13.58 -7.73
CA VAL A 460 21.29 -15.07 -7.67
C VAL A 460 20.25 -15.62 -8.66
N VAL A 461 19.83 -14.79 -9.61
CA VAL A 461 18.94 -15.12 -10.73
C VAL A 461 19.51 -14.47 -12.00
N PRO A 462 19.33 -15.08 -13.20
CA PRO A 462 19.75 -14.43 -14.43
C PRO A 462 18.95 -13.13 -14.61
N ILE A 463 19.67 -12.02 -14.81
CA ILE A 463 19.10 -10.72 -15.18
C ILE A 463 19.29 -10.52 -16.69
N PRO A 464 18.23 -10.62 -17.51
CA PRO A 464 18.29 -10.40 -18.96
C PRO A 464 18.81 -9.01 -19.33
N THR A 465 19.60 -8.97 -20.41
CA THR A 465 20.25 -7.78 -20.97
C THR A 465 19.93 -7.57 -22.45
N LEU A 466 19.47 -8.60 -23.16
CA LEU A 466 18.98 -8.54 -24.55
C LEU A 466 17.47 -8.25 -24.62
N PHE A 467 16.74 -8.47 -23.52
CA PHE A 467 15.29 -8.26 -23.44
C PHE A 467 14.91 -7.45 -22.19
N ARG A 468 13.84 -6.65 -22.30
CA ARG A 468 13.26 -5.92 -21.17
C ARG A 468 12.42 -6.89 -20.32
N ILE A 469 12.73 -6.97 -19.03
CA ILE A 469 11.89 -7.64 -18.03
C ILE A 469 10.56 -6.87 -17.88
N THR A 470 9.43 -7.56 -18.00
CA THR A 470 8.07 -7.00 -17.86
C THR A 470 7.32 -7.54 -16.65
N GLY A 471 7.72 -8.69 -16.12
CA GLY A 471 7.11 -9.30 -14.94
C GLY A 471 7.76 -10.64 -14.59
N PHE A 472 7.11 -11.41 -13.72
CA PHE A 472 7.51 -12.80 -13.45
C PHE A 472 6.90 -13.75 -14.48
N PHE A 473 7.56 -14.87 -14.73
CA PHE A 473 7.08 -15.93 -15.61
C PHE A 473 6.57 -17.13 -14.82
N ASN A 474 5.35 -17.55 -15.12
CA ASN A 474 4.75 -18.77 -14.58
C ASN A 474 4.18 -19.61 -15.74
N ALA A 475 4.91 -20.65 -16.15
CA ALA A 475 4.51 -21.51 -17.26
C ALA A 475 3.19 -22.27 -17.05
N ALA A 476 2.76 -22.50 -15.79
CA ALA A 476 1.50 -23.18 -15.50
C ALA A 476 0.27 -22.33 -15.83
N SER A 477 0.37 -21.01 -15.67
CA SER A 477 -0.72 -20.05 -15.90
C SER A 477 -0.53 -19.18 -17.15
N ASN A 478 0.60 -19.28 -17.86
CA ASN A 478 0.88 -18.44 -19.03
C ASN A 478 -0.06 -18.78 -20.19
N SER A 479 -0.85 -17.79 -20.63
CA SER A 479 -1.87 -17.95 -21.68
C SER A 479 -1.31 -18.18 -23.08
N SER A 480 -0.10 -17.71 -23.39
CA SER A 480 0.54 -17.91 -24.69
C SER A 480 0.93 -19.37 -24.94
N ILE A 481 1.17 -20.15 -23.88
CA ILE A 481 1.50 -21.57 -24.00
C ILE A 481 0.20 -22.39 -24.04
N VAL A 482 0.06 -23.30 -25.02
CA VAL A 482 -1.07 -24.24 -25.08
C VAL A 482 -1.14 -25.13 -23.83
N ALA A 483 -2.36 -25.36 -23.34
CA ALA A 483 -2.60 -25.88 -21.99
C ALA A 483 -2.00 -27.27 -21.73
N ASP A 484 -1.95 -28.13 -22.74
CA ASP A 484 -1.32 -29.45 -22.73
C ASP A 484 0.21 -29.38 -22.61
N ALA A 485 0.85 -28.40 -23.25
CA ALA A 485 2.31 -28.23 -23.18
C ALA A 485 2.81 -27.64 -21.84
N ARG A 486 1.97 -26.88 -21.11
CA ARG A 486 2.38 -26.17 -19.88
C ARG A 486 3.04 -27.07 -18.85
N GLY A 487 2.49 -28.27 -18.62
CA GLY A 487 3.05 -29.24 -17.67
C GLY A 487 4.44 -29.73 -18.06
N GLU A 488 4.71 -29.93 -19.36
CA GLU A 488 6.04 -30.32 -19.84
C GLU A 488 7.04 -29.16 -19.68
N VAL A 489 6.62 -27.92 -19.96
CA VAL A 489 7.46 -26.71 -19.78
C VAL A 489 7.82 -26.50 -18.31
N VAL A 490 6.84 -26.56 -17.39
CA VAL A 490 7.08 -26.43 -15.94
C VAL A 490 8.12 -27.46 -15.47
N ARG A 491 7.95 -28.73 -15.84
CA ARG A 491 8.87 -29.80 -15.45
C ARG A 491 10.29 -29.55 -15.99
N LYS A 492 10.42 -29.26 -17.29
CA LYS A 492 11.72 -29.04 -17.94
C LYS A 492 12.48 -27.83 -17.39
N LEU A 493 11.79 -26.78 -16.97
CA LEU A 493 12.41 -25.61 -16.34
C LEU A 493 12.84 -25.88 -14.90
N GLY A 494 12.08 -26.66 -14.13
CA GLY A 494 12.46 -27.05 -12.76
C GLY A 494 13.76 -27.85 -12.67
N ASP A 495 14.05 -28.65 -13.71
CA ASP A 495 15.26 -29.47 -13.82
C ASP A 495 16.49 -28.70 -14.37
N ALA A 496 16.38 -27.38 -14.60
CA ALA A 496 17.35 -26.60 -15.41
C ALA A 496 18.08 -25.47 -14.64
N MET A 497 19.39 -25.65 -14.45
CA MET A 497 20.34 -24.60 -14.02
C MET A 497 20.87 -23.80 -15.23
N GLY A 498 21.69 -22.77 -15.00
CA GLY A 498 22.24 -21.92 -16.06
C GLY A 498 21.19 -21.00 -16.72
N TRP A 499 21.51 -20.50 -17.92
CA TRP A 499 20.57 -19.65 -18.67
C TRP A 499 19.48 -20.50 -19.34
N ASN A 500 18.23 -20.16 -19.03
CA ASN A 500 17.04 -20.79 -19.59
C ASN A 500 16.18 -19.73 -20.28
N ALA A 501 15.57 -20.08 -21.42
CA ALA A 501 14.65 -19.20 -22.17
C ALA A 501 13.48 -20.01 -22.75
N VAL A 502 12.32 -19.35 -22.85
CA VAL A 502 11.10 -19.90 -23.45
C VAL A 502 10.70 -19.03 -24.63
N ALA A 503 10.56 -19.66 -25.80
CA ALA A 503 9.99 -19.06 -26.99
C ALA A 503 8.67 -19.74 -27.35
N VAL A 504 7.76 -19.00 -27.97
CA VAL A 504 6.40 -19.47 -28.35
C VAL A 504 6.06 -18.92 -29.73
N GLY A 505 5.39 -19.73 -30.56
CA GLY A 505 4.89 -19.33 -31.87
C GLY A 505 3.38 -19.08 -31.92
N THR A 506 2.83 -18.90 -33.12
CA THR A 506 1.41 -18.57 -33.34
C THR A 506 0.43 -19.67 -32.97
N ALA A 507 0.84 -20.94 -32.97
CA ALA A 507 0.04 -22.05 -32.44
C ALA A 507 0.25 -22.29 -30.93
N GLY A 508 0.96 -21.41 -30.22
CA GLY A 508 1.17 -21.44 -28.78
C GLY A 508 2.08 -22.58 -28.28
N ARG A 509 2.82 -23.25 -29.17
CA ARG A 509 3.73 -24.34 -28.81
C ARG A 509 5.07 -23.76 -28.33
N ALA A 510 5.50 -24.17 -27.14
CA ALA A 510 6.74 -23.69 -26.55
C ALA A 510 7.97 -24.44 -27.08
N GLY A 511 9.02 -23.68 -27.42
CA GLY A 511 10.40 -24.16 -27.59
C GLY A 511 11.28 -23.69 -26.44
N LEU A 512 12.24 -24.52 -26.05
CA LEU A 512 13.01 -24.31 -24.82
C LEU A 512 14.52 -24.31 -25.07
N GLY A 513 15.18 -23.23 -24.68
CA GLY A 513 16.62 -23.18 -24.51
C GLY A 513 16.92 -23.41 -23.04
N LEU A 514 17.60 -24.49 -22.69
CA LEU A 514 17.84 -24.91 -21.31
C LEU A 514 19.33 -25.13 -21.08
N LYS A 515 19.82 -24.82 -19.87
CA LYS A 515 21.21 -25.08 -19.44
C LYS A 515 22.26 -24.46 -20.37
N ALA A 516 21.97 -23.28 -20.92
CA ALA A 516 22.91 -22.53 -21.73
C ALA A 516 23.93 -21.78 -20.86
N ALA A 517 25.12 -21.57 -21.41
CA ALA A 517 26.19 -20.81 -20.74
C ALA A 517 25.88 -19.30 -20.64
N ASP A 518 25.05 -18.77 -21.54
CA ASP A 518 24.73 -17.35 -21.63
C ASP A 518 23.32 -17.10 -22.18
N GLU A 519 22.87 -15.85 -22.06
CA GLU A 519 21.55 -15.36 -22.50
C GLU A 519 21.30 -15.56 -24.01
N GLN A 520 22.30 -15.30 -24.84
CA GLN A 520 22.18 -15.35 -26.30
C GLN A 520 22.08 -16.81 -26.79
N ALA A 521 22.84 -17.72 -26.17
CA ALA A 521 22.75 -19.15 -26.39
C ALA A 521 21.39 -19.72 -25.94
N ALA A 522 20.84 -19.27 -24.80
CA ALA A 522 19.50 -19.66 -24.35
C ALA A 522 18.42 -19.20 -25.34
N VAL A 523 18.42 -17.92 -25.70
CA VAL A 523 17.49 -17.30 -26.65
C VAL A 523 17.53 -17.98 -28.01
N LYS A 524 18.72 -18.18 -28.58
CA LYS A 524 18.92 -18.85 -29.87
C LYS A 524 18.38 -20.29 -29.85
N SER A 525 18.62 -21.01 -28.75
CA SER A 525 18.17 -22.40 -28.59
C SER A 525 16.65 -22.50 -28.44
N ALA A 526 16.03 -21.59 -27.68
CA ALA A 526 14.58 -21.55 -27.50
C ALA A 526 13.85 -21.28 -28.83
N LEU A 527 14.30 -20.27 -29.58
CA LEU A 527 13.77 -19.94 -30.90
C LEU A 527 13.96 -21.09 -31.90
N ALA A 528 15.14 -21.70 -31.93
CA ALA A 528 15.44 -22.83 -32.81
C ALA A 528 14.68 -24.10 -32.45
N ASP A 529 14.28 -24.31 -31.18
CA ASP A 529 13.43 -25.43 -30.78
C ASP A 529 11.95 -25.19 -31.09
N CYS A 530 11.49 -23.94 -30.90
CA CYS A 530 10.14 -23.50 -31.25
C CYS A 530 9.89 -23.66 -32.76
N ALA A 531 10.82 -23.21 -33.60
CA ALA A 531 10.70 -23.24 -35.07
C ALA A 531 10.62 -24.65 -35.68
N LYS A 532 10.85 -25.72 -34.91
CA LYS A 532 10.62 -27.11 -35.33
C LYS A 532 9.14 -27.53 -35.22
N ARG A 533 8.31 -26.72 -34.55
CA ARG A 533 6.96 -27.08 -34.06
C ARG A 533 5.92 -26.00 -34.28
N ASP A 534 6.33 -24.76 -34.51
CA ASP A 534 5.47 -23.57 -34.59
C ASP A 534 6.06 -22.49 -35.52
N GLY A 535 5.24 -21.52 -35.93
CA GLY A 535 5.62 -20.37 -36.75
C GLY A 535 5.71 -19.06 -35.93
N ASP A 536 6.42 -18.05 -36.46
CA ASP A 536 6.56 -16.71 -35.85
C ASP A 536 7.01 -16.72 -34.38
N CYS A 537 7.92 -17.64 -34.07
CA CYS A 537 8.48 -17.85 -32.74
C CYS A 537 9.16 -16.60 -32.18
N HIS A 538 8.75 -16.18 -30.99
CA HIS A 538 9.33 -15.07 -30.24
C HIS A 538 9.60 -15.48 -28.78
N VAL A 539 10.59 -14.86 -28.13
CA VAL A 539 10.90 -15.12 -26.71
C VAL A 539 9.85 -14.45 -25.83
N ILE A 540 9.31 -15.19 -24.86
CA ILE A 540 8.37 -14.68 -23.86
C ILE A 540 8.94 -14.67 -22.44
N ALA A 541 9.99 -15.45 -22.16
CA ALA A 541 10.62 -15.53 -20.85
C ALA A 541 12.10 -15.88 -20.91
N ILE A 542 12.87 -15.36 -19.96
CA ILE A 542 14.27 -15.72 -19.69
C ILE A 542 14.43 -15.86 -18.18
N GLY A 543 14.90 -17.04 -17.73
CA GLY A 543 14.94 -17.41 -16.33
C GLY A 543 13.55 -17.32 -15.65
N PRO A 544 13.44 -16.67 -14.48
CA PRO A 544 12.17 -16.50 -13.77
C PRO A 544 11.31 -15.33 -14.29
N PHE A 545 11.78 -14.60 -15.32
CA PHE A 545 11.18 -13.34 -15.77
C PHE A 545 10.43 -13.50 -17.09
N THR A 546 9.23 -12.90 -17.17
CA THR A 546 8.55 -12.62 -18.43
C THR A 546 9.27 -11.42 -19.07
N VAL A 547 9.54 -11.51 -20.37
CA VAL A 547 10.33 -10.50 -21.10
C VAL A 547 9.66 -10.04 -22.39
N GLY A 548 10.06 -8.86 -22.86
CA GLY A 548 9.69 -8.31 -24.16
C GLY A 548 10.86 -7.60 -24.83
N PRO A 549 10.72 -7.15 -26.09
CA PRO A 549 11.80 -6.50 -26.84
C PRO A 549 12.27 -5.20 -26.17
N ILE A 550 13.56 -4.94 -26.28
CA ILE A 550 14.13 -3.60 -26.06
C ILE A 550 13.91 -2.81 -27.36
N ASN A 551 13.08 -1.76 -27.30
CA ASN A 551 12.87 -0.80 -28.39
C ASN A 551 13.90 0.33 -28.30
#